data_AF-A0A1Q4XRJ5-F1
#
_entry.id   AF-A0A1Q4XRJ5-F1
#
_cell.length_a   1.000
_cell.length_b   1.000
_cell.length_c   1.000
_cell.angle_alpha   90.00
_cell.angle_beta   90.00
_cell.angle_gamma   90.00
#
_symmetry.space_group_name_H-M   'P 1'
#
loop_
_entity.id
_entity.type
_entity.pdbx_description
1 polymer ?
#
loop_
_entity_poly.entity_id
_entity_poly.type
_entity_poly.pdbx_seq_one_letter_code
_entity_poly.pdbx_strand_id
1 'polypeptide(L)'
;MVVGTNWNIYERMFIADIDSDGHDDILAVDFDDLTAYFYEHSGTFNGKATFRPRTALFKGDGFEPNNWSFLTEWSRENPDLLDILVDGASPANAHRHTGKVNGMHTWDLNSTWTWPTSQFTRETTLCIFLFDVNGDGGNDLVKSTPGGALMYYPFRGWGASPPLGSPVQIGNGWQNMDTIT
;
A
#
# COMPACT_ATOMS: atom_id res chain seq x y z
N MET A 1 27.00 9.76 -3.57
CA MET A 1 26.14 10.94 -3.87
C MET A 1 24.85 10.78 -3.07
N VAL A 2 24.25 11.87 -2.60
CA VAL A 2 23.05 11.83 -1.73
C VAL A 2 21.87 12.49 -2.46
N VAL A 3 20.70 11.86 -2.42
CA VAL A 3 19.47 12.34 -3.09
C VAL A 3 18.55 13.18 -2.20
N GLY A 4 18.83 13.26 -0.89
CA GLY A 4 18.10 14.10 0.06
C GLY A 4 18.65 13.96 1.47
N THR A 5 18.15 14.77 2.40
CA THR A 5 18.52 14.73 3.83
C THR A 5 17.27 14.71 4.69
N ASN A 6 17.40 14.32 5.97
CA ASN A 6 16.30 14.24 6.94
C ASN A 6 15.24 13.19 6.61
N TRP A 7 15.59 12.11 5.90
CA TRP A 7 14.66 11.00 5.63
C TRP A 7 14.25 10.23 6.90
N ASN A 8 15.01 10.36 7.99
CA ASN A 8 14.75 9.70 9.27
C ASN A 8 13.58 10.31 10.07
N ILE A 9 12.83 11.25 9.49
CA ILE A 9 11.61 11.82 10.08
C ILE A 9 10.34 11.11 9.60
N TYR A 10 10.47 10.18 8.67
CA TYR A 10 9.34 9.45 8.10
C TYR A 10 9.20 8.08 8.75
N GLU A 11 7.99 7.77 9.19
CA GLU A 11 7.59 6.47 9.71
C GLU A 11 7.58 5.42 8.60
N ARG A 12 7.04 5.79 7.44
CA ARG A 12 6.86 4.92 6.29
C ARG A 12 7.25 5.65 5.02
N MET A 13 7.81 4.91 4.08
CA MET A 13 8.15 5.40 2.75
C MET A 13 7.75 4.36 1.71
N PHE A 14 7.19 4.82 0.62
CA PHE A 14 6.80 4.01 -0.53
C PHE A 14 7.48 4.57 -1.78
N ILE A 15 7.79 3.68 -2.71
CA ILE A 15 8.36 3.99 -4.01
C ILE A 15 7.41 3.43 -5.05
N ALA A 16 6.95 4.29 -5.95
CA ALA A 16 6.07 3.96 -7.06
C ALA A 16 5.94 5.19 -7.97
N ASP A 17 5.52 5.02 -9.21
CA ASP A 17 5.15 6.12 -10.09
C ASP A 17 3.74 6.63 -9.72
N ILE A 18 3.68 7.66 -8.87
CA ILE A 18 2.43 8.09 -8.24
C ILE A 18 1.65 9.03 -9.16
N ASP A 19 2.34 9.83 -9.98
CA ASP A 19 1.70 10.77 -10.90
C ASP A 19 1.66 10.30 -12.37
N SER A 20 2.21 9.11 -12.65
CA SER A 20 2.28 8.47 -13.97
C SER A 20 3.12 9.23 -14.99
N ASP A 21 4.24 9.80 -14.54
CA ASP A 21 5.17 10.52 -15.41
C ASP A 21 6.26 9.63 -16.03
N GLY A 22 6.29 8.34 -15.67
CA GLY A 22 7.28 7.35 -16.09
C GLY A 22 8.49 7.24 -15.16
N HIS A 23 8.45 7.88 -13.99
CA HIS A 23 9.50 7.84 -12.99
C HIS A 23 8.96 7.50 -11.60
N ASP A 24 9.64 6.59 -10.90
CA ASP A 24 9.30 6.28 -9.52
C ASP A 24 9.48 7.51 -8.62
N ASP A 25 8.41 7.86 -7.94
CA ASP A 25 8.32 8.89 -6.92
C ASP A 25 8.54 8.33 -5.52
N ILE A 26 8.47 9.23 -4.52
CA ILE A 26 8.41 8.85 -3.12
C ILE A 26 7.13 9.40 -2.47
N LEU A 27 6.37 8.52 -1.83
CA LEU A 27 5.38 8.89 -0.81
C LEU A 27 6.00 8.64 0.57
N ALA A 28 6.00 9.65 1.43
CA ALA A 28 6.57 9.55 2.76
C ALA A 28 5.59 10.00 3.84
N VAL A 29 5.38 9.19 4.87
CA VAL A 29 4.45 9.45 5.97
C VAL A 29 5.23 9.90 7.19
N ASP A 30 4.92 11.09 7.70
CA ASP A 30 5.65 11.73 8.81
C ASP A 30 5.42 11.02 10.14
N PHE A 31 6.47 10.88 10.97
CA PHE A 31 6.40 10.24 12.29
C PHE A 31 5.47 10.97 13.27
N ASP A 32 5.45 12.31 13.24
CA ASP A 32 4.84 13.08 14.32
C ASP A 32 3.34 13.26 14.10
N ASP A 33 2.94 13.52 12.86
CA ASP A 33 1.56 13.89 12.55
C ASP A 33 0.87 13.00 11.52
N LEU A 34 1.56 12.00 10.97
CA LEU A 34 1.07 11.06 9.95
C LEU A 34 0.62 11.73 8.65
N THR A 35 1.12 12.94 8.37
CA THR A 35 0.91 13.57 7.06
C THR A 35 1.70 12.81 6.00
N ALA A 36 1.01 12.41 4.93
CA ALA A 36 1.62 11.88 3.72
C ALA A 36 2.14 13.04 2.86
N TYR A 37 3.42 12.96 2.48
CA TYR A 37 4.11 13.90 1.62
C TYR A 37 4.52 13.23 0.32
N PHE A 38 4.24 13.90 -0.79
CA PHE A 38 4.66 13.50 -2.13
C PHE A 38 5.96 14.18 -2.52
N TYR A 39 6.90 13.38 -3.00
CA TYR A 39 8.17 13.80 -3.56
C TYR A 39 8.23 13.38 -5.03
N GLU A 40 7.77 14.28 -5.90
CA GLU A 40 7.82 14.10 -7.35
C GLU A 40 9.26 13.91 -7.83
N HIS A 41 9.50 12.87 -8.61
CA HIS A 41 10.77 12.67 -9.29
C HIS A 41 10.94 13.76 -10.38
N SER A 42 12.14 14.30 -10.52
CA SER A 42 12.39 15.41 -11.45
C SER A 42 12.53 14.97 -12.92
N GLY A 43 12.36 13.68 -13.19
CA GLY A 43 12.72 13.02 -14.45
C GLY A 43 14.23 12.87 -14.69
N THR A 44 15.09 13.30 -13.78
CA THR A 44 16.56 13.16 -13.94
C THR A 44 17.25 12.94 -12.60
N PHE A 45 18.16 11.97 -12.56
CA PHE A 45 19.03 11.75 -11.40
C PHE A 45 20.05 12.89 -11.26
N ASN A 46 19.84 13.78 -10.29
CA ASN A 46 20.59 15.02 -10.11
C ASN A 46 20.88 15.32 -8.63
N GLY A 47 21.41 14.33 -7.90
CA GLY A 47 21.75 14.48 -6.49
C GLY A 47 20.53 14.94 -5.67
N LYS A 48 20.68 16.00 -4.86
CA LYS A 48 19.58 16.54 -4.03
C LYS A 48 18.43 17.17 -4.84
N ALA A 49 18.60 17.37 -6.15
CA ALA A 49 17.54 17.85 -7.03
C ALA A 49 16.83 16.71 -7.79
N THR A 50 17.14 15.45 -7.46
CA THR A 50 16.46 14.28 -8.06
C THR A 50 14.97 14.30 -7.76
N PHE A 51 14.58 14.67 -6.54
CA PHE A 51 13.20 14.87 -6.15
C PHE A 51 12.91 16.35 -5.94
N ARG A 52 11.72 16.79 -6.34
CA ARG A 52 11.24 18.16 -6.10
C ARG A 52 10.95 18.38 -4.61
N PRO A 53 10.80 19.65 -4.17
CA PRO A 53 10.34 19.93 -2.82
C PRO A 53 9.02 19.20 -2.52
N ARG A 54 8.93 18.60 -1.31
CA ARG A 54 7.77 17.80 -0.91
C ARG A 54 6.47 18.61 -0.96
N THR A 55 5.40 17.98 -1.41
CA THR A 55 4.03 18.51 -1.34
C THR A 55 3.25 17.72 -0.31
N ALA A 56 2.63 18.40 0.66
CA ALA A 56 1.73 17.73 1.60
C ALA A 56 0.47 17.26 0.86
N LEU A 57 0.12 15.98 0.96
CA LEU A 57 -1.09 15.46 0.34
C LEU A 57 -2.26 15.45 1.32
N PHE A 58 -2.14 14.69 2.40
CA PHE A 58 -3.20 14.54 3.41
C PHE A 58 -2.70 13.93 4.71
N LYS A 59 -3.59 13.92 5.70
CA LYS A 59 -3.43 13.27 6.99
C LYS A 59 -4.68 12.45 7.29
N GLY A 60 -4.52 11.25 7.83
CA GLY A 60 -5.62 10.31 8.08
C GLY A 60 -5.95 9.46 6.84
N ASP A 61 -7.07 8.74 6.88
CA ASP A 61 -7.60 7.88 5.81
C ASP A 61 -6.57 6.89 5.25
N GLY A 62 -6.39 5.79 5.98
CA GLY A 62 -5.55 4.66 5.58
C GLY A 62 -4.11 4.73 6.09
N PHE A 63 -3.68 5.87 6.64
CA PHE A 63 -2.37 6.03 7.30
C PHE A 63 -2.45 6.17 8.83
N GLU A 64 -3.47 5.61 9.49
CA GLU A 64 -3.58 5.63 10.95
C GLU A 64 -2.37 4.97 11.67
N PRO A 65 -2.07 5.34 12.95
CA PRO A 65 -0.86 4.91 13.66
C PRO A 65 -0.68 3.39 13.89
N ASN A 66 -1.66 2.56 13.49
CA ASN A 66 -1.61 1.11 13.64
C ASN A 66 -1.99 0.36 12.35
N ASN A 67 -2.05 1.07 11.22
CA ASN A 67 -2.33 0.45 9.93
C ASN A 67 -1.05 -0.13 9.34
N TRP A 68 -1.18 -1.32 8.78
CA TRP A 68 -0.32 -1.65 7.66
C TRP A 68 -0.88 -0.96 6.42
N SER A 69 -0.07 -0.12 5.79
CA SER A 69 -0.44 0.58 4.57
C SER A 69 0.52 0.17 3.48
N PHE A 70 -0.02 0.00 2.27
CA PHE A 70 0.72 -0.44 1.10
C PHE A 70 0.27 0.40 -0.09
N LEU A 71 1.22 0.79 -0.93
CA LEU A 71 0.89 1.16 -2.30
C LEU A 71 0.84 -0.12 -3.13
N THR A 72 -0.27 -0.34 -3.81
CA THR A 72 -0.45 -1.51 -4.65
C THR A 72 0.01 -1.17 -6.07
N GLU A 73 0.78 -2.05 -6.69
CA GLU A 73 1.14 -1.91 -8.11
C GLU A 73 0.04 -2.40 -9.05
N TRP A 74 -1.23 -2.43 -8.61
CA TRP A 74 -2.40 -2.83 -9.44
C TRP A 74 -2.49 -2.08 -10.77
N SER A 75 -1.84 -0.93 -10.86
CA SER A 75 -1.70 -0.17 -12.10
C SER A 75 -0.26 0.20 -12.47
N ARG A 76 0.76 -0.18 -11.66
CA ARG A 76 2.17 0.31 -11.66
C ARG A 76 2.32 1.84 -11.62
N GLU A 77 1.63 2.50 -12.51
CA GLU A 77 1.33 3.93 -12.61
C GLU A 77 0.10 4.22 -11.73
N ASN A 78 0.06 5.30 -10.96
CA ASN A 78 -1.09 5.66 -10.11
C ASN A 78 -1.47 4.54 -9.11
N PRO A 79 -0.56 4.08 -8.24
CA PRO A 79 -0.81 2.95 -7.35
C PRO A 79 -2.02 3.22 -6.44
N ASP A 80 -2.88 2.22 -6.28
CA ASP A 80 -3.97 2.30 -5.31
C ASP A 80 -3.41 2.15 -3.88
N LEU A 81 -4.10 2.74 -2.90
CA LEU A 81 -3.72 2.64 -1.49
C LEU A 81 -4.51 1.51 -0.84
N LEU A 82 -3.81 0.58 -0.20
CA LEU A 82 -4.40 -0.46 0.64
C LEU A 82 -4.00 -0.18 2.09
N ASP A 83 -4.97 -0.12 2.99
CA ASP A 83 -4.76 0.01 4.43
C ASP A 83 -5.47 -1.12 5.17
N ILE A 84 -4.75 -1.70 6.12
CA ILE A 84 -5.19 -2.86 6.87
C ILE A 84 -5.03 -2.52 8.34
N LEU A 85 -6.17 -2.22 8.96
CA LEU A 85 -6.24 -1.97 10.38
C LEU A 85 -6.32 -3.32 11.12
N VAL A 86 -5.20 -3.70 11.73
CA VAL A 86 -5.04 -4.99 12.40
C VAL A 86 -5.56 -4.89 13.85
N ASP A 87 -6.80 -4.44 14.02
CA ASP A 87 -7.47 -4.26 15.33
C ASP A 87 -8.59 -5.29 15.59
N GLY A 88 -8.97 -6.06 14.55
CA GLY A 88 -10.05 -7.03 14.60
C GLY A 88 -11.46 -6.46 14.67
N ALA A 89 -11.60 -5.13 14.70
CA ALA A 89 -12.87 -4.41 14.71
C ALA A 89 -13.17 -3.72 13.38
N SER A 90 -12.13 -3.47 12.59
CA SER A 90 -12.21 -2.68 11.37
C SER A 90 -12.00 -3.54 10.12
N PRO A 91 -12.72 -3.25 9.03
CA PRO A 91 -12.38 -3.84 7.74
C PRO A 91 -11.01 -3.32 7.31
N ALA A 92 -10.31 -4.09 6.50
CA ALA A 92 -9.27 -3.51 5.68
C ALA A 92 -9.92 -2.64 4.59
N ASN A 93 -9.31 -1.51 4.23
CA ASN A 93 -9.78 -0.58 3.22
C ASN A 93 -8.83 -0.52 2.02
N ALA A 94 -9.38 -0.19 0.87
CA ALA A 94 -8.68 0.02 -0.37
C ALA A 94 -9.27 1.28 -1.00
N HIS A 95 -8.38 2.16 -1.43
CA HIS A 95 -8.69 3.44 -2.00
C HIS A 95 -8.10 3.50 -3.40
N ARG A 96 -8.97 3.71 -4.38
CA ARG A 96 -8.55 3.81 -5.77
C ARG A 96 -7.84 5.12 -6.03
N HIS A 97 -6.71 5.10 -6.72
CA HIS A 97 -6.05 6.31 -7.19
C HIS A 97 -6.95 7.03 -8.21
N THR A 98 -7.07 8.35 -8.09
CA THR A 98 -7.97 9.13 -8.95
C THR A 98 -7.35 9.46 -10.31
N GLY A 99 -6.11 9.01 -10.52
CA GLY A 99 -5.29 9.32 -11.69
C GLY A 99 -4.62 10.69 -11.63
N LYS A 100 -4.67 11.36 -10.47
CA LYS A 100 -4.06 12.68 -10.26
C LYS A 100 -3.58 12.84 -8.82
N VAL A 101 -2.39 13.38 -8.65
CA VAL A 101 -1.92 13.87 -7.35
C VAL A 101 -2.62 15.18 -7.01
N ASN A 102 -3.56 15.14 -6.06
CA ASN A 102 -4.43 16.27 -5.72
C ASN A 102 -4.82 16.30 -4.24
N GLY A 103 -3.82 16.28 -3.36
CA GLY A 103 -4.05 16.33 -1.91
C GLY A 103 -4.82 15.12 -1.39
N MET A 104 -5.81 15.36 -0.53
CA MET A 104 -6.76 14.35 -0.02
C MET A 104 -7.52 13.60 -1.11
N HIS A 105 -7.61 14.13 -2.34
CA HIS A 105 -8.29 13.47 -3.46
C HIS A 105 -7.34 12.72 -4.39
N THR A 106 -6.09 12.49 -3.98
CA THR A 106 -5.15 11.63 -4.73
C THR A 106 -5.70 10.20 -4.81
N TRP A 107 -6.29 9.73 -3.71
CA TRP A 107 -7.09 8.51 -3.65
C TRP A 107 -8.57 8.85 -3.38
N ASP A 108 -9.48 8.00 -3.81
CA ASP A 108 -10.91 8.15 -3.53
C ASP A 108 -11.16 8.04 -2.02
N LEU A 109 -11.84 9.03 -1.46
CA LEU A 109 -12.21 9.08 -0.05
C LEU A 109 -13.31 8.06 0.28
N ASN A 110 -14.06 7.60 -0.72
CA ASN A 110 -15.00 6.51 -0.55
C ASN A 110 -14.21 5.20 -0.61
N SER A 111 -13.71 4.74 0.53
CA SER A 111 -13.16 3.39 0.63
C SER A 111 -14.22 2.39 0.15
N THR A 112 -13.85 1.56 -0.81
CA THR A 112 -14.77 0.58 -1.42
C THR A 112 -14.74 -0.75 -0.66
N TRP A 113 -13.86 -0.89 0.34
CA TRP A 113 -13.44 -2.16 0.93
C TRP A 113 -14.08 -2.38 2.32
N THR A 114 -15.30 -2.90 2.31
CA THR A 114 -16.04 -3.60 3.37
C THR A 114 -15.58 -5.00 3.79
N TRP A 115 -14.32 -5.27 4.18
CA TRP A 115 -13.90 -6.69 4.39
C TRP A 115 -14.31 -7.24 5.74
N PRO A 116 -14.60 -8.55 5.84
CA PRO A 116 -14.91 -9.15 7.12
C PRO A 116 -13.73 -8.90 8.06
N THR A 117 -14.01 -8.25 9.18
CA THR A 117 -13.04 -7.89 10.21
C THR A 117 -12.15 -9.07 10.59
N SER A 118 -12.70 -10.29 10.65
CA SER A 118 -11.99 -11.52 11.00
C SER A 118 -10.90 -11.96 10.01
N GLN A 119 -10.87 -11.44 8.78
CA GLN A 119 -9.92 -11.88 7.77
C GLN A 119 -8.55 -11.23 7.88
N PHE A 120 -8.38 -10.09 8.56
CA PHE A 120 -7.12 -9.35 8.59
C PHE A 120 -6.71 -8.93 10.01
N THR A 121 -7.06 -9.74 10.99
CA THR A 121 -6.75 -9.48 12.41
C THR A 121 -5.34 -9.93 12.81
N ARG A 122 -4.89 -9.52 14.00
CA ARG A 122 -3.57 -9.90 14.57
C ARG A 122 -3.47 -11.40 14.79
N GLU A 123 -4.60 -12.04 15.07
CA GLU A 123 -4.69 -13.48 15.32
C GLU A 123 -4.58 -14.30 14.04
N THR A 124 -4.82 -13.68 12.87
CA THR A 124 -4.88 -14.39 11.59
C THR A 124 -3.82 -13.95 10.60
N THR A 125 -3.00 -12.94 10.93
CA THR A 125 -2.07 -12.34 9.97
C THR A 125 -0.72 -12.06 10.62
N LEU A 126 0.34 -12.64 10.06
CA LEU A 126 1.73 -12.33 10.43
C LEU A 126 2.35 -11.34 9.46
N CYS A 127 2.28 -11.64 8.16
CA CYS A 127 2.84 -10.79 7.11
C CYS A 127 1.89 -10.72 5.92
N ILE A 128 2.01 -9.66 5.13
CA ILE A 128 1.24 -9.41 3.92
C ILE A 128 2.22 -9.14 2.77
N PHE A 129 1.89 -9.68 1.61
CA PHE A 129 2.62 -9.54 0.37
C PHE A 129 1.63 -9.16 -0.73
N LEU A 130 2.08 -8.29 -1.64
CA LEU A 130 1.30 -7.88 -2.81
C LEU A 130 2.13 -8.20 -4.06
N PHE A 131 1.64 -9.11 -4.88
CA PHE A 131 2.24 -9.48 -6.17
C PHE A 131 1.23 -10.24 -7.00
N ASP A 132 1.38 -10.21 -8.33
CA ASP A 132 0.50 -10.94 -9.25
C ASP A 132 0.72 -12.46 -9.10
N VAL A 133 -0.20 -13.16 -8.43
CA VAL A 133 -0.11 -14.61 -8.16
C VAL A 133 -0.72 -15.40 -9.32
N ASN A 134 -1.76 -14.86 -9.96
CA ASN A 134 -2.55 -15.58 -10.95
C ASN A 134 -2.17 -15.24 -12.42
N GLY A 135 -1.32 -14.25 -12.64
CA GLY A 135 -0.85 -13.80 -13.95
C GLY A 135 -1.82 -12.87 -14.68
N ASP A 136 -2.76 -12.23 -13.98
CA ASP A 136 -3.77 -11.34 -14.60
C ASP A 136 -3.28 -9.90 -14.80
N GLY A 137 -2.05 -9.61 -14.38
CA GLY A 137 -1.42 -8.31 -14.50
C GLY A 137 -1.72 -7.34 -13.37
N GLY A 138 -2.56 -7.72 -12.40
CA GLY A 138 -2.76 -7.01 -11.15
C GLY A 138 -2.12 -7.77 -9.99
N ASN A 139 -1.52 -7.06 -9.03
CA ASN A 139 -1.15 -7.69 -7.77
C ASN A 139 -2.36 -8.35 -7.11
N ASP A 140 -2.11 -9.46 -6.44
CA ASP A 140 -3.05 -10.10 -5.54
C ASP A 140 -2.60 -9.86 -4.09
N LEU A 141 -3.49 -10.13 -3.14
CA LEU A 141 -3.12 -10.12 -1.73
C LEU A 141 -2.76 -11.53 -1.28
N VAL A 142 -1.57 -11.66 -0.70
CA VAL A 142 -1.13 -12.89 -0.04
C VAL A 142 -0.79 -12.57 1.41
N LYS A 143 -1.15 -13.46 2.33
CA LYS A 143 -0.75 -13.32 3.74
C LYS A 143 -0.34 -14.64 4.36
N SER A 144 0.59 -14.58 5.31
CA SER A 144 0.91 -15.70 6.20
C SER A 144 0.08 -15.63 7.48
N THR A 145 -0.33 -16.79 8.00
CA THR A 145 -1.06 -16.89 9.28
C THR A 145 -0.15 -17.40 10.39
N PRO A 146 -0.46 -17.13 11.67
CA PRO A 146 0.27 -17.72 12.80
C PRO A 146 0.28 -19.26 12.81
N GLY A 147 -0.73 -19.89 12.20
CA GLY A 147 -0.79 -21.34 12.02
C GLY A 147 0.09 -21.89 10.88
N GLY A 148 0.79 -21.02 10.15
CA GLY A 148 1.71 -21.40 9.07
C GLY A 148 1.07 -21.50 7.69
N ALA A 149 -0.23 -21.25 7.55
CA ALA A 149 -0.87 -21.22 6.23
C ALA A 149 -0.45 -19.98 5.45
N LEU A 150 -0.22 -20.14 4.15
CA LEU A 150 -0.12 -19.02 3.20
C LEU A 150 -1.46 -18.91 2.46
N MET A 151 -2.13 -17.78 2.62
CA MET A 151 -3.48 -17.53 2.11
C MET A 151 -3.40 -16.51 0.97
N TYR A 152 -3.93 -16.89 -0.18
CA TYR A 152 -4.05 -16.10 -1.39
C TYR A 152 -5.46 -15.54 -1.52
N TYR A 153 -5.58 -14.26 -1.87
CA TYR A 153 -6.83 -13.55 -2.11
C TYR A 153 -6.76 -12.91 -3.51
N PRO A 154 -7.47 -13.45 -4.52
CA PRO A 154 -7.42 -12.94 -5.89
C PRO A 154 -7.94 -11.52 -5.97
N PHE A 155 -7.26 -10.59 -6.64
CA PHE A 155 -7.89 -9.34 -7.05
C PHE A 155 -8.79 -9.59 -8.26
N ARG A 156 -10.06 -9.17 -8.16
CA ARG A 156 -11.09 -9.36 -9.19
C ARG A 156 -11.44 -8.05 -9.90
N GLY A 157 -10.68 -6.98 -9.61
CA GLY A 157 -10.91 -5.63 -10.12
C GLY A 157 -11.89 -4.81 -9.28
N TRP A 158 -11.81 -3.48 -9.45
CA TRP A 158 -12.67 -2.50 -8.77
C TRP A 158 -14.17 -2.64 -9.05
N GLY A 159 -14.55 -3.33 -10.12
CA GLY A 159 -15.96 -3.60 -10.45
C GLY A 159 -16.56 -4.81 -9.72
N ALA A 160 -15.75 -5.61 -9.03
CA ALA A 160 -16.22 -6.77 -8.28
C ALA A 160 -16.70 -6.38 -6.87
N SER A 161 -17.73 -7.07 -6.38
CA SER A 161 -18.26 -6.89 -5.03
C SER A 161 -18.24 -8.23 -4.28
N PRO A 162 -17.25 -8.50 -3.42
CA PRO A 162 -16.18 -7.59 -3.02
C PRO A 162 -14.94 -7.70 -3.97
N PRO A 163 -14.04 -6.68 -4.05
CA PRO A 163 -12.92 -6.68 -5.01
C PRO A 163 -11.89 -7.80 -4.92
N LEU A 164 -11.59 -8.34 -3.73
CA LEU A 164 -10.86 -9.60 -3.58
C LEU A 164 -11.78 -10.84 -3.63
N GLY A 165 -11.25 -11.97 -4.08
CA GLY A 165 -11.94 -13.24 -4.07
C GLY A 165 -11.94 -13.93 -2.71
N SER A 166 -12.71 -15.03 -2.65
CA SER A 166 -12.61 -15.97 -1.54
C SER A 166 -11.17 -16.49 -1.41
N PRO A 167 -10.63 -16.59 -0.18
CA PRO A 167 -9.24 -16.98 0.00
C PRO A 167 -9.00 -18.44 -0.36
N VAL A 168 -7.82 -18.72 -0.90
CA VAL A 168 -7.32 -20.06 -1.18
C VAL A 168 -6.02 -20.25 -0.42
N GLN A 169 -5.88 -21.38 0.27
CA GLN A 169 -4.60 -21.72 0.86
C GLN A 169 -3.65 -22.24 -0.23
N ILE A 170 -2.50 -21.58 -0.37
CA ILE A 170 -1.49 -21.88 -1.39
C ILE A 170 -0.17 -22.39 -0.79
N GLY A 171 -0.07 -22.49 0.53
CA GLY A 171 1.13 -22.97 1.20
C GLY A 171 0.94 -23.32 2.67
N ASN A 172 1.98 -23.94 3.25
CA ASN A 172 2.11 -24.30 4.66
C ASN A 172 3.54 -24.02 5.13
N GLY A 173 3.75 -23.83 6.44
CA GLY A 173 5.08 -23.61 7.04
C GLY A 173 5.58 -22.17 7.00
N TRP A 174 4.71 -21.18 6.74
CA TRP A 174 5.08 -19.78 6.54
C TRP A 174 5.14 -18.94 7.82
N GLN A 175 4.96 -19.54 9.00
CA GLN A 175 4.86 -18.82 10.28
C GLN A 175 6.17 -18.18 10.76
N ASN A 176 7.30 -18.47 10.10
CA ASN A 176 8.61 -17.93 10.44
C ASN A 176 9.17 -17.00 9.33
N MET A 177 8.32 -16.60 8.38
CA MET A 177 8.72 -15.76 7.25
C MET A 177 8.29 -14.32 7.51
N ASP A 178 9.27 -13.42 7.55
CA ASP A 178 9.04 -11.99 7.82
C ASP A 178 9.15 -11.13 6.55
N THR A 179 9.76 -11.67 5.49
CA THR A 179 9.92 -11.01 4.19
C THR A 179 9.92 -12.03 3.05
N ILE A 180 9.47 -11.60 1.88
CA ILE A 180 9.69 -12.27 0.60
C ILE A 180 10.48 -11.27 -0.25
N THR A 181 11.63 -11.70 -0.77
CA THR A 181 12.56 -10.88 -1.55
C THR A 181 12.72 -11.39 -2.96
#